data_AF-A0ABD5F0Q5-F1
#
_entry.id   AF-A0ABD5F0Q5-F1
#
_cell.length_a   1.000
_cell.length_b   1.000
_cell.length_c   1.000
_cell.angle_alpha   90.00
_cell.angle_beta   90.00
_cell.angle_gamma   90.00
#
_symmetry.space_group_name_H-M   'P 1'
#
loop_
_entity.id
_entity.type
_entity.pdbx_description
1 polymer ?
#
loop_
_entity_poly.entity_id
_entity_poly.type
_entity_poly.pdbx_seq_one_letter_code
_entity_poly.pdbx_strand_id
1 'polypeptide(L)'
;DAFLQAQLDATDFLNAKPLEAARLVAEGSGLPQEVVYLYNGPGGTSFDTTLKPSLVDALKGDVPYLKSIDNFADLDVAGFVQDGPLRAVYSARGQDYDKALNSNANPSALSGTDPVCHTAVDNPATAGELWLDGSDTTTAAATPVCLLKAIRQAEGEGKKVRAAYVSDAELGTRWVADKAVWVRLPAPGAEGYLPFGTQAGAERYTAAHPGAAIVDYRQALAGAV
;
A
#
# COMPACT_ATOMS: atom_id res chain seq x y z
N ASP A 1 2.39 -10.15 28.39
CA ASP A 1 2.60 -11.25 27.42
C ASP A 1 1.39 -11.52 26.54
N ALA A 2 0.24 -11.95 27.07
CA ALA A 2 -0.94 -12.30 26.27
C ALA A 2 -1.40 -11.19 25.30
N PHE A 3 -1.34 -9.92 25.73
CA PHE A 3 -1.66 -8.78 24.87
C PHE A 3 -0.72 -8.67 23.64
N LEU A 4 0.60 -8.74 23.85
CA LEU A 4 1.57 -8.64 22.75
C LEU A 4 1.51 -9.87 21.85
N GLN A 5 1.26 -11.06 22.40
CA GLN A 5 0.98 -12.26 21.61
C GLN A 5 -0.24 -12.06 20.71
N ALA A 6 -1.35 -11.55 21.26
CA ALA A 6 -2.55 -11.25 20.46
C ALA A 6 -2.29 -10.19 19.38
N GLN A 7 -1.43 -9.20 19.63
CA GLN A 7 -1.01 -8.24 18.59
C GLN A 7 -0.25 -8.93 17.46
N LEU A 8 0.67 -9.84 17.76
CA LEU A 8 1.37 -10.61 16.74
C LEU A 8 0.42 -11.52 15.94
N ASP A 9 -0.54 -12.17 16.60
CA ASP A 9 -1.58 -12.96 15.92
C ASP A 9 -2.44 -12.10 14.98
N ALA A 10 -2.79 -10.88 15.39
CA ALA A 10 -3.54 -9.95 14.56
C ALA A 10 -2.72 -9.48 13.34
N THR A 11 -1.42 -9.23 13.51
CA THR A 11 -0.52 -8.89 12.39
C THR A 11 -0.37 -10.06 11.42
N ASP A 12 -0.19 -11.29 11.92
CA ASP A 12 -0.12 -12.50 11.09
C ASP A 12 -1.43 -12.70 10.30
N PHE A 13 -2.58 -12.51 10.96
CA PHE A 13 -3.90 -12.59 10.33
C PHE A 13 -4.08 -11.54 9.24
N LEU A 14 -3.65 -10.29 9.48
CA LEU A 14 -3.72 -9.21 8.50
C LEU A 14 -2.90 -9.55 7.25
N ASN A 15 -1.70 -10.09 7.41
CA ASN A 15 -0.85 -10.50 6.29
C ASN A 15 -1.42 -11.69 5.52
N ALA A 16 -1.97 -12.68 6.22
CA ALA A 16 -2.50 -13.90 5.60
C ALA A 16 -3.89 -13.70 4.97
N LYS A 17 -4.70 -12.81 5.53
CA LYS A 17 -6.10 -12.59 5.15
C LYS A 17 -6.46 -11.10 5.09
N PRO A 18 -5.80 -10.31 4.22
CA PRO A 18 -5.92 -8.85 4.25
C PRO A 18 -7.34 -8.35 3.95
N LEU A 19 -8.10 -9.01 3.05
CA LEU A 19 -9.49 -8.66 2.76
C LEU A 19 -10.42 -8.89 3.96
N GLU A 20 -10.25 -10.02 4.66
CA GLU A 20 -11.03 -10.35 5.86
C GLU A 20 -10.69 -9.38 7.00
N ALA A 21 -9.39 -9.09 7.20
CA ALA A 21 -8.94 -8.10 8.16
C ALA A 21 -9.49 -6.70 7.85
N ALA A 22 -9.49 -6.29 6.58
CA ALA A 22 -10.07 -5.01 6.16
C ALA A 22 -11.57 -4.92 6.48
N ARG A 23 -12.32 -6.02 6.28
CA ARG A 23 -13.74 -6.07 6.63
C ARG A 23 -13.97 -5.85 8.12
N LEU A 24 -13.22 -6.56 8.97
CA LEU A 24 -13.36 -6.45 10.43
C LEU A 24 -13.04 -5.03 10.92
N VAL A 25 -11.97 -4.41 10.39
CA VAL A 25 -11.60 -3.03 10.75
C VAL A 25 -12.64 -2.04 10.23
N ALA A 26 -13.17 -2.22 9.01
CA ALA A 26 -14.24 -1.39 8.47
C ALA A 26 -15.51 -1.44 9.32
N GLU A 27 -15.94 -2.64 9.74
CA GLU A 27 -17.09 -2.84 10.64
C GLU A 27 -16.89 -2.16 11.99
N GLY A 28 -15.69 -2.25 12.56
CA GLY A 28 -15.36 -1.65 13.86
C GLY A 28 -15.18 -0.13 13.82
N SER A 29 -14.73 0.42 12.69
CA SER A 29 -14.40 1.86 12.56
C SER A 29 -15.47 2.68 11.84
N GLY A 30 -16.37 2.05 11.09
CA GLY A 30 -17.32 2.72 10.19
C GLY A 30 -16.69 3.27 8.91
N LEU A 31 -15.41 2.98 8.66
CA LEU A 31 -14.72 3.37 7.42
C LEU A 31 -15.11 2.45 6.26
N PRO A 32 -15.10 2.93 5.00
CA PRO A 32 -15.29 2.05 3.85
C PRO A 32 -14.18 1.00 3.75
N GLN A 33 -14.56 -0.26 3.48
CA GLN A 33 -13.63 -1.39 3.46
C GLN A 33 -12.52 -1.21 2.41
N GLU A 34 -12.82 -0.60 1.27
CA GLU A 34 -11.85 -0.30 0.21
C GLU A 34 -10.80 0.72 0.63
N VAL A 35 -11.14 1.63 1.56
CA VAL A 35 -10.20 2.59 2.14
C VAL A 35 -9.35 1.89 3.19
N VAL A 36 -9.92 1.00 4.00
CA VAL A 36 -9.11 0.18 4.92
C VAL A 36 -8.14 -0.73 4.16
N TYR A 37 -8.62 -1.38 3.10
CA TYR A 37 -7.83 -2.27 2.24
C TYR A 37 -6.72 -1.56 1.45
N LEU A 38 -6.84 -0.23 1.26
CA LEU A 38 -5.73 0.57 0.74
C LEU A 38 -4.49 0.48 1.65
N TYR A 39 -4.69 0.44 2.98
CA TYR A 39 -3.60 0.41 3.96
C TYR A 39 -3.19 -1.01 4.33
N ASN A 40 -4.11 -1.94 4.56
CA ASN A 40 -3.76 -3.28 5.03
C ASN A 40 -3.71 -4.35 3.93
N GLY A 41 -4.07 -4.01 2.70
CA GLY A 41 -3.90 -4.86 1.53
C GLY A 41 -2.44 -5.04 1.11
N PRO A 42 -2.15 -5.99 0.20
CA PRO A 42 -0.81 -6.23 -0.30
C PRO A 42 -0.16 -4.97 -0.91
N GLY A 43 1.08 -4.67 -0.53
CA GLY A 43 1.78 -3.45 -0.93
C GLY A 43 1.33 -2.17 -0.19
N GLY A 44 0.42 -2.28 0.78
CA GLY A 44 0.03 -1.19 1.67
C GLY A 44 1.04 -0.94 2.80
N THR A 45 0.55 -0.42 3.92
CA THR A 45 1.30 -0.21 5.16
C THR A 45 1.76 -1.54 5.74
N SER A 46 3.06 -1.64 6.07
CA SER A 46 3.56 -2.74 6.89
C SER A 46 3.17 -2.52 8.35
N PHE A 47 2.47 -3.49 8.96
CA PHE A 47 2.11 -3.48 10.38
C PHE A 47 3.22 -4.13 11.23
N ASP A 48 4.45 -3.68 10.99
CA ASP A 48 5.63 -4.14 11.72
C ASP A 48 5.53 -3.79 13.20
N THR A 49 5.67 -4.79 14.06
CA THR A 49 5.52 -4.65 15.51
C THR A 49 6.82 -4.31 16.21
N THR A 50 7.94 -4.25 15.49
CA THR A 50 9.26 -3.92 16.05
C THR A 50 9.43 -2.42 16.25
N LEU A 51 10.15 -2.03 17.31
CA LEU A 51 10.42 -0.63 17.61
C LEU A 51 11.58 -0.10 16.74
N LYS A 52 11.29 0.23 15.48
CA LYS A 52 12.29 0.69 14.50
C LYS A 52 13.07 1.90 15.03
N PRO A 53 14.42 1.93 14.91
CA PRO A 53 15.23 3.08 15.35
C PRO A 53 14.80 4.40 14.71
N SER A 54 14.41 4.38 13.43
CA SER A 54 13.92 5.57 12.72
C SER A 54 12.64 6.15 13.32
N LEU A 55 11.74 5.30 13.83
CA LEU A 55 10.51 5.75 14.50
C LEU A 55 10.82 6.32 15.90
N VAL A 56 11.79 5.74 16.60
CA VAL A 56 12.27 6.26 17.88
C VAL A 56 12.94 7.62 17.70
N ASP A 57 13.74 7.79 16.65
CA ASP A 57 14.38 9.08 16.34
C ASP A 57 13.37 10.13 15.85
N ALA A 58 12.35 9.73 15.10
CA ALA A 58 11.23 10.61 14.74
C ALA A 58 10.52 11.11 16.01
N LEU A 59 10.19 10.22 16.95
CA LEU A 59 9.57 10.61 18.23
C LEU A 59 10.44 11.61 19.02
N LYS A 60 11.77 11.43 19.03
CA LYS A 60 12.68 12.42 19.66
C LYS A 60 12.60 13.79 18.97
N GLY A 61 12.48 13.80 17.64
CA GLY A 61 12.32 15.02 16.85
C GLY A 61 10.95 15.70 17.05
N ASP A 62 9.90 14.92 17.30
CA ASP A 62 8.54 15.42 17.52
C ASP A 62 8.41 16.11 18.88
N VAL A 63 9.12 15.66 19.93
CA VAL A 63 8.99 16.21 21.29
C VAL A 63 9.24 17.74 21.36
N PRO A 64 10.32 18.30 20.80
CA PRO A 64 10.50 19.76 20.75
C PRO A 64 9.38 20.50 20.01
N TYR A 65 8.87 19.92 18.93
CA TYR A 65 7.78 20.52 18.17
C TYR A 65 6.48 20.54 18.98
N LEU A 66 6.12 19.42 19.62
CA LEU A 66 4.94 19.32 20.48
C LEU A 66 4.98 20.33 21.63
N LYS A 67 6.15 20.53 22.24
CA LYS A 67 6.38 21.58 23.26
C LYS A 67 6.25 23.01 22.73
N SER A 68 6.50 23.21 21.43
CA SER A 68 6.42 24.54 20.81
C SER A 68 4.98 24.98 20.54
N ILE A 69 4.05 24.04 20.37
CA ILE A 69 2.65 24.33 20.01
C ILE A 69 1.68 24.28 21.20
N ASP A 70 2.04 23.60 22.29
CA ASP A 70 1.23 23.56 23.53
C ASP A 70 2.06 23.10 24.75
N ASN A 71 1.44 23.04 25.92
CA ASN A 71 2.02 22.52 27.17
C ASN A 71 2.17 20.98 27.13
N PHE A 72 3.19 20.52 26.41
CA PHE A 72 3.57 19.11 26.37
C PHE A 72 4.51 18.76 27.52
N ALA A 73 4.16 17.73 28.29
CA ALA A 73 4.96 17.26 29.42
C ALA A 73 6.35 16.78 28.96
N ASP A 74 7.34 16.85 29.87
CA ASP A 74 8.64 16.26 29.60
C ASP A 74 8.50 14.75 29.37
N LEU A 75 9.08 14.27 28.26
CA LEU A 75 9.10 12.87 27.89
C LEU A 75 10.55 12.38 27.83
N ASP A 76 10.90 11.47 28.74
CA ASP A 76 12.12 10.67 28.62
C ASP A 76 11.88 9.54 27.61
N VAL A 77 12.26 9.79 26.35
CA VAL A 77 12.09 8.81 25.27
C VAL A 77 12.89 7.52 25.53
N ALA A 78 14.08 7.62 26.15
CA ALA A 78 14.91 6.45 26.43
C ALA A 78 14.29 5.55 27.51
N GLY A 79 13.69 6.16 28.55
CA GLY A 79 12.92 5.44 29.55
C GLY A 79 11.60 4.87 29.01
N PHE A 80 10.95 5.58 28.09
CA PHE A 80 9.66 5.21 27.49
C PHE A 80 9.75 4.03 26.51
N VAL A 81 10.78 4.01 25.67
CA VAL A 81 10.96 2.96 24.64
C VAL A 81 11.58 1.72 25.27
N GLN A 82 10.77 0.69 25.46
CA GLN A 82 11.17 -0.58 26.09
C GLN A 82 10.78 -1.77 25.21
N ASP A 83 11.76 -2.39 24.54
CA ASP A 83 11.52 -3.53 23.62
C ASP A 83 11.57 -4.91 24.29
N GLY A 84 12.02 -5.00 25.55
CA GLY A 84 12.18 -6.26 26.30
C GLY A 84 10.94 -7.18 26.25
N PRO A 85 9.73 -6.67 26.53
CA PRO A 85 8.49 -7.47 26.40
C PRO A 85 8.23 -7.98 24.97
N LEU A 86 8.53 -7.18 23.93
CA LEU A 86 8.39 -7.60 22.53
C LEU A 86 9.40 -8.70 22.18
N ARG A 87 10.67 -8.54 22.60
CA ARG A 87 11.70 -9.58 22.43
C ARG A 87 11.30 -10.89 23.08
N ALA A 88 10.71 -10.85 24.28
CA ALA A 88 10.24 -12.04 24.98
C ALA A 88 9.14 -12.79 24.21
N VAL A 89 8.16 -12.08 23.63
CA VAL A 89 7.09 -12.75 22.87
C VAL A 89 7.54 -13.27 21.50
N TYR A 90 8.48 -12.60 20.83
CA TYR A 90 9.14 -13.12 19.62
C TYR A 90 9.89 -14.42 19.94
N SER A 91 10.71 -14.42 21.00
CA SER A 91 11.45 -15.61 21.44
C SER A 91 10.52 -16.78 21.80
N ALA A 92 9.40 -16.50 22.48
CA ALA A 92 8.39 -17.51 22.79
C ALA A 92 7.72 -18.12 21.54
N ARG A 93 7.71 -17.42 20.40
CA ARG A 93 7.27 -17.92 19.08
C ARG A 93 8.38 -18.57 18.26
N GLY A 94 9.61 -18.65 18.78
CA GLY A 94 10.78 -19.10 18.02
C GLY A 94 11.19 -18.13 16.91
N GLN A 95 10.81 -16.85 17.03
CA GLN A 95 11.15 -15.79 16.08
C GLN A 95 12.33 -14.96 16.58
N ASP A 96 13.10 -14.41 15.66
CA ASP A 96 14.24 -13.53 15.93
C ASP A 96 13.81 -12.06 15.81
N TYR A 97 13.72 -11.38 16.95
CA TYR A 97 13.33 -9.97 17.00
C TYR A 97 14.33 -9.06 16.29
N ASP A 98 15.63 -9.31 16.42
CA ASP A 98 16.64 -8.44 15.80
C ASP A 98 16.66 -8.62 14.29
N LYS A 99 16.41 -9.83 13.80
CA LYS A 99 16.18 -10.07 12.37
C LYS A 99 14.96 -9.31 11.86
N ALA A 100 13.84 -9.35 12.59
CA ALA A 100 12.63 -8.61 12.23
C ALA A 100 12.85 -7.09 12.28
N LEU A 101 13.53 -6.59 13.31
CA LEU A 101 13.87 -5.18 13.50
C LEU A 101 14.65 -4.62 12.31
N ASN A 102 15.61 -5.41 11.79
CA ASN A 102 16.46 -5.01 10.66
C ASN A 102 15.82 -5.22 9.27
N SER A 103 14.64 -5.83 9.20
CA SER A 103 13.90 -5.96 7.95
C SER A 103 13.03 -4.74 7.69
N ASN A 104 13.02 -4.26 6.44
CA ASN A 104 12.06 -3.28 5.93
C ASN A 104 11.13 -3.88 4.86
N ALA A 105 11.19 -5.20 4.65
CA ALA A 105 10.34 -5.87 3.68
C ALA A 105 8.89 -5.88 4.17
N ASN A 106 7.94 -5.48 3.31
CA ASN A 106 6.53 -5.66 3.59
C ASN A 106 6.18 -7.16 3.39
N PRO A 107 5.71 -7.87 4.44
CA PRO A 107 5.35 -9.28 4.32
C PRO A 107 4.10 -9.52 3.47
N SER A 108 3.22 -8.52 3.34
CA SER A 108 2.03 -8.56 2.49
C SER A 108 2.38 -7.99 1.12
N ALA A 109 2.88 -8.84 0.23
CA ALA A 109 3.24 -8.46 -1.14
C ALA A 109 2.25 -9.04 -2.15
N LEU A 110 1.84 -8.22 -3.12
CA LEU A 110 1.00 -8.71 -4.21
C LEU A 110 1.83 -9.66 -5.09
N SER A 111 1.26 -10.81 -5.42
CA SER A 111 1.94 -11.84 -6.19
C SER A 111 0.97 -12.64 -7.06
N GLY A 112 1.52 -13.51 -7.91
CA GLY A 112 0.75 -14.40 -8.78
C GLY A 112 1.01 -14.12 -10.25
N THR A 113 0.01 -14.39 -11.08
CA THR A 113 0.06 -14.17 -12.52
C THR A 113 -1.10 -13.27 -12.93
N ASP A 114 -0.77 -12.22 -13.67
CA ASP A 114 -1.74 -11.32 -14.26
C ASP A 114 -2.59 -12.08 -15.28
N PRO A 115 -3.93 -12.19 -15.11
CA PRO A 115 -4.76 -12.98 -16.00
C PRO A 115 -5.03 -12.32 -17.36
N VAL A 116 -4.72 -11.03 -17.52
CA VAL A 116 -4.97 -10.26 -18.74
C VAL A 116 -3.70 -10.13 -19.57
N CYS A 117 -2.57 -9.82 -18.92
CA CYS A 117 -1.28 -9.70 -19.58
C CYS A 117 -0.45 -10.98 -19.58
N HIS A 118 -0.85 -12.00 -18.80
CA HIS A 118 -0.15 -13.29 -18.68
C HIS A 118 1.31 -13.16 -18.23
N THR A 119 1.58 -12.18 -17.37
CA THR A 119 2.92 -11.89 -16.81
C THR A 119 2.93 -12.13 -15.30
N ALA A 120 4.09 -12.49 -14.76
CA ALA A 120 4.26 -12.58 -13.31
C ALA A 120 4.02 -11.22 -12.64
N VAL A 121 3.38 -11.23 -11.46
CA VAL A 121 3.26 -10.07 -10.59
C VAL A 121 4.36 -10.20 -9.54
N ASP A 122 5.53 -9.62 -9.82
CA ASP A 122 6.74 -9.74 -8.99
C ASP A 122 7.44 -8.40 -8.73
N ASN A 123 6.96 -7.31 -9.33
CA ASN A 123 7.47 -5.96 -9.13
C ASN A 123 6.46 -5.09 -8.35
N PRO A 124 6.66 -4.84 -7.04
CA PRO A 124 5.77 -4.01 -6.24
C PRO A 124 5.59 -2.58 -6.79
N ALA A 125 6.59 -2.03 -7.48
CA ALA A 125 6.52 -0.66 -8.00
C ALA A 125 5.53 -0.49 -9.17
N THR A 126 5.17 -1.59 -9.85
CA THR A 126 4.24 -1.57 -10.98
C THR A 126 2.98 -2.39 -10.74
N ALA A 127 3.00 -3.26 -9.73
CA ALA A 127 1.88 -4.11 -9.40
C ALA A 127 0.62 -3.28 -9.08
N GLY A 128 -0.51 -3.75 -9.59
CA GLY A 128 -1.84 -3.21 -9.32
C GLY A 128 -2.81 -4.32 -8.95
N GLU A 129 -3.96 -3.98 -8.39
CA GLU A 129 -4.93 -4.95 -7.91
C GLU A 129 -6.34 -4.49 -8.21
N LEU A 130 -7.15 -5.37 -8.80
CA LEU A 130 -8.54 -5.14 -9.13
C LEU A 130 -9.45 -5.88 -8.16
N TRP A 131 -10.42 -5.17 -7.59
CA TRP A 131 -11.46 -5.73 -6.75
C TRP A 131 -12.84 -5.45 -7.36
N LEU A 132 -13.57 -6.50 -7.67
CA LEU A 132 -14.90 -6.42 -8.27
C LEU A 132 -16.00 -6.44 -7.20
N ASP A 133 -17.12 -5.78 -7.49
CA ASP A 133 -18.28 -5.76 -6.62
C ASP A 133 -18.85 -7.18 -6.45
N GLY A 134 -19.18 -7.55 -5.21
CA GLY A 134 -19.60 -8.92 -4.85
C GLY A 134 -18.51 -9.99 -4.82
N SER A 135 -17.25 -9.66 -5.12
CA SER A 135 -16.12 -10.61 -5.04
C SER A 135 -15.51 -10.67 -3.64
N ASP A 136 -15.22 -11.88 -3.17
CA ASP A 136 -14.49 -12.17 -1.93
C ASP A 136 -12.96 -12.22 -2.14
N THR A 137 -12.51 -12.20 -3.39
CA THR A 137 -11.10 -12.10 -3.78
C THR A 137 -10.84 -10.90 -4.67
N THR A 138 -9.55 -10.56 -4.80
CA THR A 138 -9.03 -9.59 -5.76
C THR A 138 -8.30 -10.29 -6.90
N THR A 139 -7.99 -9.54 -7.95
CA THR A 139 -7.19 -9.99 -9.10
C THR A 139 -5.95 -9.12 -9.21
N ALA A 140 -4.77 -9.74 -9.26
CA ALA A 140 -3.51 -9.03 -9.41
C ALA A 140 -3.26 -8.62 -10.88
N ALA A 141 -2.61 -7.48 -11.07
CA ALA A 141 -2.14 -6.97 -12.34
C ALA A 141 -0.65 -6.63 -12.24
N ALA A 142 0.15 -6.98 -13.26
CA ALA A 142 1.59 -6.84 -13.22
C ALA A 142 2.07 -5.39 -13.41
N THR A 143 1.29 -4.60 -14.14
CA THR A 143 1.61 -3.20 -14.47
C THR A 143 0.35 -2.33 -14.43
N PRO A 144 0.50 -0.99 -14.35
CA PRO A 144 -0.66 -0.09 -14.43
C PRO A 144 -1.44 -0.24 -15.74
N VAL A 145 -0.76 -0.51 -16.85
CA VAL A 145 -1.40 -0.77 -18.16
C VAL A 145 -2.24 -2.04 -18.11
N CYS A 146 -1.71 -3.11 -17.52
CA CYS A 146 -2.46 -4.37 -17.38
C CYS A 146 -3.67 -4.23 -16.46
N LEU A 147 -3.54 -3.43 -15.38
CA LEU A 147 -4.68 -3.10 -14.52
C LEU A 147 -5.77 -2.36 -15.30
N LEU A 148 -5.41 -1.34 -16.10
CA LEU A 148 -6.37 -0.62 -16.94
C LEU A 148 -7.08 -1.56 -17.93
N LYS A 149 -6.35 -2.49 -18.55
CA LYS A 149 -6.94 -3.53 -19.43
C LYS A 149 -7.91 -4.44 -18.67
N ALA A 150 -7.54 -4.88 -17.45
CA ALA A 150 -8.39 -5.71 -16.60
C ALA A 150 -9.68 -5.01 -16.19
N ILE A 151 -9.59 -3.71 -15.84
CA ILE A 151 -10.76 -2.88 -15.53
C ILE A 151 -11.69 -2.80 -16.74
N ARG A 152 -11.16 -2.45 -17.91
CA ARG A 152 -11.94 -2.37 -19.15
C ARG A 152 -12.62 -3.68 -19.50
N GLN A 153 -11.89 -4.80 -19.39
CA GLN A 153 -12.44 -6.12 -19.68
C GLN A 153 -13.61 -6.42 -18.73
N ALA A 154 -13.43 -6.20 -17.42
CA ALA A 154 -14.50 -6.41 -16.45
C ALA A 154 -15.73 -5.52 -16.72
N GLU A 155 -15.52 -4.23 -17.01
CA GLU A 155 -16.61 -3.30 -17.35
C GLU A 155 -17.33 -3.68 -18.65
N GLY A 156 -16.58 -4.13 -19.67
CA GLY A 156 -17.14 -4.65 -20.93
C GLY A 156 -17.96 -5.93 -20.75
N GLU A 157 -17.63 -6.74 -19.74
CA GLU A 157 -18.41 -7.89 -19.30
C GLU A 157 -19.61 -7.51 -18.40
N GLY A 158 -19.85 -6.22 -18.17
CA GLY A 158 -20.93 -5.72 -17.32
C GLY A 158 -20.67 -5.87 -15.81
N LYS A 159 -19.44 -6.22 -15.41
CA LYS A 159 -19.05 -6.30 -14.00
C LYS A 159 -18.76 -4.89 -13.48
N LYS A 160 -19.06 -4.68 -12.21
CA LYS A 160 -18.79 -3.41 -11.53
C LYS A 160 -17.47 -3.50 -10.76
N VAL A 161 -16.61 -2.50 -10.96
CA VAL A 161 -15.40 -2.35 -10.14
C VAL A 161 -15.80 -1.81 -8.77
N ARG A 162 -15.40 -2.51 -7.71
CA ARG A 162 -15.53 -2.03 -6.32
C ARG A 162 -14.39 -1.08 -5.98
N ALA A 163 -13.16 -1.50 -6.29
CA ALA A 163 -11.97 -0.69 -6.18
C ALA A 163 -10.88 -1.23 -7.11
N ALA A 164 -9.96 -0.36 -7.51
CA ALA A 164 -8.73 -0.77 -8.16
C ALA A 164 -7.58 0.02 -7.53
N TYR A 165 -6.44 -0.64 -7.34
CA TYR A 165 -5.30 -0.10 -6.63
C TYR A 165 -4.06 -0.11 -7.51
N VAL A 166 -3.25 0.92 -7.40
CA VAL A 166 -2.01 1.13 -8.14
C VAL A 166 -0.89 1.50 -7.18
N SER A 167 0.35 1.27 -7.58
CA SER A 167 1.52 1.86 -6.93
C SER A 167 1.85 3.20 -7.60
N ASP A 168 1.90 4.29 -6.82
CA ASP A 168 2.38 5.60 -7.28
C ASP A 168 3.78 5.48 -7.90
N ALA A 169 3.98 6.10 -9.07
CA ALA A 169 5.20 5.95 -9.85
C ALA A 169 6.42 6.71 -9.29
N GLU A 170 6.23 7.65 -8.36
CA GLU A 170 7.32 8.44 -7.77
C GLU A 170 7.78 7.86 -6.42
N LEU A 171 6.83 7.47 -5.57
CA LEU A 171 7.05 7.11 -4.17
C LEU A 171 6.74 5.63 -3.88
N GLY A 172 6.09 4.92 -4.80
CA GLY A 172 5.65 3.54 -4.58
C GLY A 172 4.45 3.42 -3.64
N THR A 173 3.86 4.54 -3.22
CA THR A 173 2.71 4.56 -2.31
C THR A 173 1.50 3.96 -3.00
N ARG A 174 0.89 2.96 -2.38
CA ARG A 174 -0.37 2.37 -2.87
C ARG A 174 -1.49 3.43 -2.88
N TRP A 175 -2.24 3.50 -3.97
CA TRP A 175 -3.32 4.47 -4.18
C TRP A 175 -4.50 3.88 -4.93
N VAL A 176 -5.66 4.55 -4.89
CA VAL A 176 -6.86 4.13 -5.62
C VAL A 176 -6.77 4.64 -7.07
N ALA A 177 -6.93 3.74 -8.04
CA ALA A 177 -6.68 3.99 -9.47
C ALA A 177 -7.55 5.10 -10.06
N ASP A 178 -8.84 5.16 -9.70
CA ASP A 178 -9.77 6.18 -10.19
C ASP A 178 -9.59 7.55 -9.50
N LYS A 179 -8.78 7.60 -8.44
CA LYS A 179 -8.37 8.83 -7.73
C LYS A 179 -6.92 9.23 -8.02
N ALA A 180 -6.21 8.46 -8.84
CA ALA A 180 -4.85 8.79 -9.27
C ALA A 180 -4.85 9.83 -10.40
N VAL A 181 -3.78 10.60 -10.47
CA VAL A 181 -3.43 11.40 -11.63
C VAL A 181 -2.66 10.48 -12.58
N TRP A 182 -3.11 10.38 -13.83
CA TRP A 182 -2.48 9.50 -14.80
C TRP A 182 -1.60 10.28 -15.75
N VAL A 183 -0.42 9.73 -16.07
CA VAL A 183 0.48 10.26 -17.09
C VAL A 183 0.60 9.25 -18.20
N ARG A 184 0.28 9.67 -19.43
CA ARG A 184 0.58 8.92 -20.64
C ARG A 184 2.01 9.20 -21.06
N LEU A 185 2.77 8.15 -21.33
CA LEU A 185 4.14 8.21 -21.85
C LEU A 185 4.13 8.34 -23.38
N PRO A 186 5.15 8.99 -23.98
CA PRO A 186 5.30 9.02 -25.42
C PRO A 186 5.67 7.62 -25.93
N ALA A 187 4.94 7.10 -26.93
CA ALA A 187 5.18 5.77 -27.47
C ALA A 187 5.95 5.81 -28.80
N PRO A 188 6.88 4.85 -28.99
CA PRO A 188 6.76 3.96 -30.13
C PRO A 188 6.55 2.50 -29.66
N GLY A 189 5.36 1.95 -29.90
CA GLY A 189 5.09 0.50 -29.84
C GLY A 189 4.46 -0.05 -28.55
N ALA A 190 4.33 0.72 -27.46
CA ALA A 190 3.50 0.35 -26.31
C ALA A 190 2.95 1.62 -25.63
N GLU A 191 1.66 1.63 -25.28
CA GLU A 191 1.07 2.71 -24.51
C GLU A 191 1.52 2.60 -23.05
N GLY A 192 2.44 3.48 -22.64
CA GLY A 192 2.89 3.56 -21.25
C GLY A 192 1.96 4.47 -20.46
N TYR A 193 1.44 3.99 -19.34
CA TYR A 193 0.69 4.79 -18.38
C TYR A 193 1.32 4.67 -16.99
N LEU A 194 1.52 5.80 -16.33
CA LEU A 194 2.03 5.88 -14.96
C LEU A 194 1.00 6.57 -14.06
N PRO A 195 0.63 5.98 -12.92
CA PRO A 195 -0.22 6.60 -11.94
C PRO A 195 0.59 7.41 -10.93
N PHE A 196 0.03 8.52 -10.48
CA PHE A 196 0.56 9.36 -9.41
C PHE A 196 -0.55 9.64 -8.38
N GLY A 197 -0.23 9.53 -7.10
CA GLY A 197 -1.12 9.86 -6.00
C GLY A 197 -1.31 11.37 -5.82
N THR A 198 -0.46 12.20 -6.44
CA THR A 198 -0.57 13.66 -6.38
C THR A 198 -0.37 14.33 -7.74
N GLN A 199 -1.10 15.44 -7.95
CA GLN A 199 -0.92 16.32 -9.11
C GLN A 199 0.52 16.83 -9.21
N ALA A 200 1.10 17.26 -8.09
CA ALA A 200 2.47 17.78 -8.06
C ALA A 200 3.52 16.74 -8.48
N GLY A 201 3.34 15.46 -8.13
CA GLY A 201 4.21 14.38 -8.58
C GLY A 201 4.14 14.17 -10.10
N ALA A 202 2.94 14.14 -10.65
CA ALA A 202 2.72 14.04 -12.09
C ALA A 202 3.32 15.24 -12.86
N GLU A 203 3.16 16.45 -12.33
CA GLU A 203 3.74 17.68 -12.92
C GLU A 203 5.26 17.65 -12.91
N ARG A 204 5.90 17.25 -11.80
CA ARG A 204 7.36 17.04 -11.76
C ARG A 204 7.80 16.02 -12.81
N TYR A 205 7.07 14.91 -12.92
CA TYR A 205 7.39 13.89 -13.90
C TYR A 205 7.31 14.42 -15.33
N THR A 206 6.20 15.05 -15.72
CA THR A 206 6.03 15.57 -17.10
C THR A 206 7.00 16.69 -17.45
N ALA A 207 7.38 17.55 -16.49
CA ALA A 207 8.42 18.55 -16.69
C ALA A 207 9.79 17.92 -17.00
N ALA A 208 10.10 16.76 -16.39
CA ALA A 208 11.34 16.03 -16.61
C ALA A 208 11.31 15.10 -17.84
N HIS A 209 10.14 14.78 -18.39
CA HIS A 209 9.97 13.79 -19.46
C HIS A 209 9.21 14.37 -20.66
N PRO A 210 9.92 15.00 -21.64
CA PRO A 210 9.29 15.54 -22.83
C PRO A 210 8.45 14.50 -23.59
N GLY A 211 7.22 14.88 -23.93
CA GLY A 211 6.25 14.00 -24.60
C GLY A 211 5.36 13.19 -23.65
N ALA A 212 5.65 13.17 -22.34
CA ALA A 212 4.70 12.69 -21.35
C ALA A 212 3.61 13.73 -21.13
N ALA A 213 2.37 13.27 -20.92
CA ALA A 213 1.22 14.15 -20.74
C ALA A 213 0.32 13.63 -19.63
N ILE A 214 -0.09 14.53 -18.73
CA ILE A 214 -1.16 14.23 -17.75
C ILE A 214 -2.46 14.02 -18.53
N VAL A 215 -3.17 12.95 -18.20
CA VAL A 215 -4.46 12.56 -18.76
C VAL A 215 -5.41 12.21 -17.62
N ASP A 216 -6.72 12.31 -17.87
CA ASP A 216 -7.70 11.83 -16.91
C ASP A 216 -7.79 10.29 -16.91
N TYR A 217 -8.39 9.73 -15.86
CA TYR A 217 -8.55 8.30 -15.70
C TYR A 217 -9.32 7.63 -16.84
N ARG A 218 -10.34 8.30 -17.41
CA ARG A 218 -11.12 7.74 -18.53
C ARG A 218 -10.29 7.71 -19.80
N GLN A 219 -9.45 8.69 -20.04
CA GLN A 219 -8.50 8.71 -21.16
C GLN A 219 -7.44 7.61 -21.00
N ALA A 220 -6.95 7.37 -19.78
CA ALA A 220 -6.03 6.27 -19.49
C ALA A 220 -6.69 4.91 -19.75
N LEU A 221 -7.90 4.69 -19.22
CA LEU A 221 -8.70 3.51 -19.54
C LEU A 221 -8.92 3.39 -21.04
N ALA A 222 -9.32 4.46 -21.73
CA ALA A 222 -9.64 4.43 -23.15
C ALA A 222 -8.45 4.04 -24.04
N GLY A 223 -7.23 4.43 -23.67
CA GLY A 223 -6.02 4.14 -24.44
C GLY A 223 -5.40 2.78 -24.12
N ALA A 224 -5.57 2.23 -22.91
CA ALA A 224 -5.03 0.91 -22.59
C ALA A 224 -5.71 -0.22 -23.40
N VAL A 225 -5.16 -0.53 -24.60
CA VAL A 225 -5.56 -1.61 -25.52
C VAL A 225 -4.53 -2.72 -25.56
#